data_AF-A0AA97HAW0-F1
#
_entry.id   AF-A0AA97HAW0-F1
#
_cell.length_a   1.000
_cell.length_b   1.000
_cell.length_c   1.000
_cell.angle_alpha   90.00
_cell.angle_beta   90.00
_cell.angle_gamma   90.00
#
_symmetry.space_group_name_H-M   'P 1'
#
loop_
_entity.id
_entity.type
_entity.pdbx_description
1 polymer ?
#
loop_
_entity_poly.entity_id
_entity_poly.type
_entity_poly.pdbx_seq_one_letter_code
_entity_poly.pdbx_strand_id
1 'polypeptide(L)'
;MTQEEAAIKSCEDRIKRLENAPVHYYGKRRRERAIELERVKIDALTPPTQEQVEKVWRGEWMPVGDDAFYSKCSKCGKMAVGKRLFCPNCGAPMTDEAVEMVMERMEALKDGKTD
;
A
#
# COMPACT_ATOMS: atom_id res chain seq x y z
N MET A 1 -7.56 -10.71 -15.31
CA MET A 1 -8.56 -10.15 -14.38
C MET A 1 -8.52 -10.97 -13.11
N THR A 2 -7.85 -10.45 -12.10
CA THR A 2 -7.85 -11.01 -10.74
C THR A 2 -9.21 -10.76 -10.06
N GLN A 3 -9.46 -11.40 -8.91
CA GLN A 3 -10.69 -11.17 -8.14
C GLN A 3 -10.80 -9.71 -7.66
N GLU A 4 -9.68 -9.11 -7.27
CA GLU A 4 -9.60 -7.71 -6.84
C GLU A 4 -9.86 -6.75 -8.00
N GLU A 5 -9.26 -7.00 -9.17
CA GLU A 5 -9.52 -6.20 -10.37
C GLU A 5 -11.01 -6.23 -10.76
N ALA A 6 -11.67 -7.39 -10.62
CA ALA A 6 -13.10 -7.52 -10.84
C ALA A 6 -13.92 -6.76 -9.78
N ALA A 7 -13.49 -6.77 -8.52
CA ALA A 7 -14.13 -6.04 -7.42
C ALA A 7 -13.99 -4.52 -7.59
N ILE A 8 -12.81 -4.03 -7.96
CA ILE A 8 -12.56 -2.62 -8.28
C ILE A 8 -13.46 -2.19 -9.43
N LYS A 9 -13.47 -2.93 -10.54
CA LYS A 9 -14.35 -2.65 -11.69
C LYS A 9 -15.83 -2.61 -11.31
N SER A 10 -16.27 -3.52 -10.43
CA SER A 10 -17.64 -3.52 -9.91
C SER A 10 -17.99 -2.24 -9.14
N CYS A 11 -17.06 -1.77 -8.31
CA CYS A 11 -17.19 -0.51 -7.57
C CYS A 11 -17.25 0.68 -8.54
N GLU A 12 -16.36 0.74 -9.54
CA GLU A 12 -16.34 1.78 -10.58
C GLU A 12 -17.65 1.83 -11.39
N ASP A 13 -18.17 0.68 -11.81
CA ASP A 13 -19.44 0.60 -12.54
C ASP A 13 -20.61 1.07 -11.68
N ARG A 14 -20.56 0.81 -10.37
CA ARG A 14 -21.54 1.33 -9.42
C ARG A 14 -21.42 2.84 -9.23
N ILE A 15 -20.21 3.39 -9.14
CA ILE A 15 -19.98 4.84 -9.10
C ILE A 15 -20.54 5.50 -10.35
N LYS A 16 -20.21 4.99 -11.55
CA LYS A 16 -20.72 5.52 -12.82
C LYS A 16 -22.25 5.50 -12.88
N ARG A 17 -22.90 4.43 -12.43
CA ARG A 17 -24.37 4.38 -12.34
C ARG A 17 -24.90 5.42 -11.36
N LEU A 18 -24.28 5.54 -10.20
CA LEU A 18 -24.63 6.53 -9.21
C LEU A 18 -24.35 7.94 -9.70
N GLU A 19 -23.39 8.24 -10.55
CA GLU A 19 -23.14 9.59 -11.08
C GLU A 19 -24.16 9.97 -12.18
N ASN A 20 -24.60 8.99 -12.96
CA ASN A 20 -25.54 9.20 -14.09
C ASN A 20 -27.03 9.02 -13.75
N ALA A 21 -27.37 8.52 -12.56
CA ALA A 21 -28.77 8.34 -12.16
C ALA A 21 -29.59 9.66 -12.15
N PRO A 22 -30.90 9.63 -12.47
CA PRO A 22 -31.77 10.80 -12.34
C PRO A 22 -31.81 11.34 -10.91
N VAL A 23 -31.93 12.68 -10.76
CA VAL A 23 -31.86 13.38 -9.46
C VAL A 23 -32.93 12.91 -8.46
N HIS A 24 -34.09 12.44 -8.95
CA HIS A 24 -35.19 11.97 -8.11
C HIS A 24 -35.02 10.53 -7.58
N TYR A 25 -34.11 9.74 -8.18
CA TYR A 25 -33.97 8.32 -7.87
C TYR A 25 -33.25 8.07 -6.54
N TYR A 26 -32.43 9.03 -6.11
CA TYR A 26 -31.61 8.95 -4.91
C TYR A 26 -31.43 10.34 -4.32
N GLY A 27 -31.84 10.56 -3.07
CA GLY A 27 -31.63 11.84 -2.39
C GLY A 27 -30.14 12.22 -2.38
N LYS A 28 -29.82 13.47 -2.75
CA LYS A 28 -28.45 13.98 -2.98
C LYS A 28 -27.42 13.47 -1.96
N ARG A 29 -27.69 13.67 -0.66
CA ARG A 29 -26.80 13.25 0.42
C ARG A 29 -26.56 11.73 0.49
N ARG A 30 -27.59 10.91 0.21
CA ARG A 30 -27.45 9.44 0.20
C ARG A 30 -26.60 8.97 -0.98
N ARG A 31 -26.73 9.65 -2.11
CA ARG A 31 -25.98 9.38 -3.34
C ARG A 31 -24.50 9.68 -3.17
N GLU A 32 -24.17 10.87 -2.67
CA GLU A 32 -22.79 11.28 -2.38
C GLU A 32 -22.12 10.30 -1.41
N ARG A 33 -22.80 9.92 -0.33
CA ARG A 33 -22.30 8.92 0.63
C ARG A 33 -22.07 7.55 -0.01
N ALA A 34 -22.95 7.12 -0.93
CA ALA A 34 -22.78 5.85 -1.63
C ALA A 34 -21.56 5.86 -2.55
N ILE A 35 -21.33 6.96 -3.28
CA ILE A 35 -20.13 7.14 -4.13
C ILE A 35 -18.87 7.14 -3.26
N GLU A 36 -18.87 7.87 -2.15
CA GLU A 36 -17.76 7.90 -1.20
C GLU A 36 -17.43 6.51 -0.66
N LEU A 37 -18.44 5.73 -0.27
CA LEU A 37 -18.25 4.35 0.19
C LEU A 37 -17.64 3.44 -0.90
N GLU A 38 -18.06 3.56 -2.16
CA GLU A 38 -17.44 2.80 -3.25
C GLU A 38 -15.99 3.24 -3.49
N ARG A 39 -15.68 4.54 -3.38
CA ARG A 39 -14.29 5.04 -3.48
C ARG A 39 -13.41 4.46 -2.36
N VAL A 40 -13.89 4.45 -1.12
CA VAL A 40 -13.18 3.85 0.02
C VAL A 40 -12.90 2.35 -0.22
N LYS A 41 -13.82 1.61 -0.85
CA LYS A 41 -13.56 0.21 -1.21
C LYS A 41 -12.47 0.08 -2.26
N ILE A 42 -12.48 0.93 -3.29
CA ILE A 42 -11.43 0.92 -4.31
C ILE A 42 -10.07 1.23 -3.69
N ASP A 43 -10.00 2.25 -2.82
CA ASP A 43 -8.77 2.61 -2.12
C ASP A 43 -8.23 1.47 -1.26
N ALA A 44 -9.12 0.71 -0.60
CA ALA A 44 -8.74 -0.44 0.21
C ALA A 44 -8.28 -1.66 -0.61
N LEU A 45 -8.79 -1.82 -1.84
CA LEU A 45 -8.43 -2.90 -2.76
C LEU A 45 -7.20 -2.58 -3.62
N THR A 46 -6.85 -1.29 -3.72
CA THR A 46 -5.70 -0.87 -4.52
C THR A 46 -4.43 -1.04 -3.69
N PRO A 47 -3.39 -1.74 -4.20
CA PRO A 47 -2.12 -1.83 -3.49
C PRO A 47 -1.51 -0.43 -3.32
N PRO A 48 -0.67 -0.22 -2.29
CA PRO A 48 0.04 1.03 -2.14
C PRO A 48 0.94 1.26 -3.36
N THR A 49 1.05 2.51 -3.80
CA THR A 49 2.02 2.90 -4.83
C THR A 49 3.43 2.85 -4.27
N GLN A 50 4.42 2.77 -5.16
CA GLN A 50 5.83 2.86 -4.76
C GLN A 50 6.11 4.14 -3.95
N GLU A 51 5.56 5.28 -4.37
CA GLU A 51 5.68 6.54 -3.63
C GLU A 51 5.12 6.43 -2.21
N GLN A 52 3.98 5.75 -2.02
CA GLN A 52 3.41 5.51 -0.70
C GLN A 52 4.28 4.59 0.16
N VAL A 53 4.85 3.53 -0.43
CA VAL A 53 5.79 2.63 0.24
C VAL A 53 7.05 3.38 0.66
N GLU A 54 7.61 4.20 -0.23
CA GLU A 54 8.79 5.00 0.06
C GLU A 54 8.52 6.00 1.18
N LYS A 55 7.43 6.76 1.07
CA LYS A 55 7.07 7.78 2.05
C LYS A 55 6.81 7.19 3.44
N VAL A 56 6.08 6.08 3.52
CA VAL A 56 5.59 5.55 4.81
C VAL A 56 6.56 4.51 5.38
N TRP A 57 7.11 3.61 4.56
CA TRP A 57 7.84 2.43 5.04
C TRP A 57 9.34 2.48 4.82
N ARG A 58 9.88 3.27 3.86
CA ARG A 58 11.33 3.38 3.66
C ARG A 58 12.05 3.77 4.95
N GLY A 59 13.05 2.98 5.29
CA GLY A 59 14.01 3.25 6.33
C GLY A 59 15.40 3.48 5.75
N GLU A 60 16.31 3.90 6.63
CA GLU A 60 17.71 4.13 6.33
C GLU A 60 18.57 3.60 7.48
N TRP A 61 19.75 3.12 7.13
CA TRP A 61 20.77 2.72 8.10
C TRP A 61 21.61 3.93 8.49
N MET A 62 21.44 4.38 9.73
CA MET A 62 22.28 5.40 10.32
C MET A 62 23.53 4.74 10.92
N PRO A 63 24.75 5.18 10.57
CA PRO A 63 25.97 4.64 11.16
C PRO A 63 26.02 4.93 12.67
N VAL A 64 26.63 4.03 13.45
CA VAL A 64 26.86 4.22 14.89
C VAL A 64 28.35 4.02 15.17
N GLY A 65 29.04 5.11 15.52
CA GLY A 65 30.49 5.11 15.68
C GLY A 65 31.25 5.14 14.35
N ASP A 66 32.57 4.99 14.44
CA ASP A 66 33.47 5.02 13.26
C ASP A 66 33.51 3.66 12.52
N ASP A 67 33.03 2.60 13.17
CA ASP A 67 33.06 1.24 12.63
C ASP A 67 31.73 0.92 11.96
N ALA A 68 31.76 0.58 10.66
CA ALA A 68 30.59 0.22 9.86
C ALA A 68 29.89 -1.10 10.29
N PHE A 69 30.24 -1.65 11.45
CA PHE A 69 29.75 -2.92 11.96
C PHE A 69 28.34 -2.81 12.55
N TYR A 70 28.02 -1.70 13.22
CA TYR A 70 26.71 -1.44 13.79
C TYR A 70 26.00 -0.31 13.06
N SER A 71 24.70 -0.46 12.85
CA SER A 71 23.85 0.56 12.25
C SER A 71 22.51 0.63 12.97
N LYS A 72 21.99 1.84 13.13
CA LYS A 72 20.70 2.12 13.75
C LYS A 72 19.64 2.30 12.68
N CYS A 73 18.50 1.63 12.82
CA CYS A 73 17.37 1.81 11.92
C CYS A 73 16.71 3.19 12.15
N SER A 74 16.48 3.96 11.10
CA SER A 74 15.77 5.26 11.19
C SER A 74 14.30 5.13 11.59
N LYS A 75 13.64 4.00 11.31
CA LYS A 75 12.20 3.81 11.63
C LYS A 75 11.94 3.38 13.06
N CYS A 76 12.64 2.35 13.54
CA CYS A 76 12.37 1.77 14.86
C CYS A 76 13.47 2.06 15.90
N GLY A 77 14.56 2.72 15.49
CA GLY A 77 15.66 3.11 16.38
C GLY A 77 16.52 1.96 16.92
N LYS A 78 16.23 0.70 16.56
CA LYS A 78 17.01 -0.45 17.03
C LYS A 78 18.30 -0.61 16.23
N MET A 79 19.33 -1.09 16.92
CA MET A 79 20.61 -1.42 16.31
C MET A 79 20.52 -2.76 15.56
N ALA A 80 21.26 -2.86 14.46
CA ALA A 80 21.49 -4.08 13.72
C ALA A 80 22.97 -4.17 13.35
N VAL A 81 23.43 -5.41 13.16
CA VAL A 81 24.77 -5.68 12.64
C VAL A 81 24.72 -5.63 11.12
N GLY A 82 25.55 -4.76 10.54
CA GLY A 82 25.67 -4.52 9.10
C GLY A 82 24.46 -3.85 8.46
N LYS A 83 24.59 -3.57 7.15
CA LYS A 83 23.52 -3.00 6.31
C LYS A 83 22.81 -4.12 5.56
N ARG A 84 21.59 -4.44 5.98
CA ARG A 84 20.72 -5.44 5.32
C ARG A 84 19.65 -4.75 4.47
N LEU A 85 19.05 -5.48 3.52
CA LEU A 85 17.92 -5.00 2.71
C LEU A 85 16.74 -4.58 3.58
N PHE A 86 16.45 -5.34 4.64
CA PHE A 86 15.36 -5.04 5.57
C PHE A 86 15.87 -4.90 7.01
N CYS A 87 15.22 -4.05 7.79
CA CYS A 87 15.43 -4.01 9.23
C CYS A 87 14.93 -5.33 9.86
N PRO A 88 15.80 -6.11 10.54
CA PRO A 88 15.38 -7.38 11.14
C PRO A 88 14.39 -7.21 12.30
N ASN A 89 14.25 -5.98 12.82
CA ASN A 89 13.41 -5.70 13.97
C ASN A 89 12.00 -5.23 13.59
N CYS A 90 11.84 -4.44 12.52
CA CYS A 90 10.54 -3.88 12.13
C CYS A 90 10.16 -4.16 10.67
N GLY A 91 11.03 -4.79 9.89
CA GLY A 91 10.78 -5.10 8.48
C GLY A 91 10.87 -3.89 7.53
N ALA A 92 11.28 -2.71 8.01
CA ALA A 92 11.42 -1.55 7.13
C ALA A 92 12.40 -1.84 5.97
N PRO A 93 12.02 -1.60 4.71
CA PRO A 93 12.94 -1.68 3.57
C PRO A 93 13.98 -0.56 3.68
N MET A 94 15.25 -0.91 3.56
CA MET A 94 16.38 0.00 3.79
C MET A 94 17.09 0.40 2.48
N THR A 95 16.75 -0.26 1.37
CA THR A 95 17.31 -0.03 0.03
C THR A 95 16.18 0.05 -1.00
N ASP A 96 16.49 0.56 -2.19
CA ASP A 96 15.53 0.63 -3.30
C ASP A 96 15.11 -0.77 -3.74
N GLU A 97 16.06 -1.72 -3.82
CA GLU A 97 15.81 -3.15 -4.06
C GLU A 97 14.81 -3.73 -3.03
N ALA A 98 14.96 -3.39 -1.74
CA ALA A 98 14.04 -3.85 -0.72
C ALA A 98 12.62 -3.26 -0.87
N VAL A 99 12.51 -2.03 -1.38
CA VAL A 99 11.22 -1.42 -1.72
C VAL A 99 10.58 -2.15 -2.90
N GLU A 100 11.36 -2.43 -3.95
CA GLU A 100 10.90 -3.18 -5.12
C GLU A 100 10.39 -4.57 -4.75
N MET A 101 11.13 -5.31 -3.91
CA MET A 101 10.67 -6.61 -3.38
C MET A 101 9.33 -6.53 -2.62
N VAL A 102 9.08 -5.43 -1.89
CA VAL A 102 7.78 -5.22 -1.22
C VAL A 102 6.69 -4.98 -2.25
N MET A 103 6.97 -4.17 -3.28
CA MET A 103 6.01 -3.90 -4.36
C MET A 103 5.64 -5.18 -5.11
N GLU A 104 6.64 -5.97 -5.56
CA GLU A 104 6.42 -7.25 -6.25
C GLU A 104 5.60 -8.22 -5.39
N ARG A 105 5.91 -8.31 -4.09
CA ARG A 105 5.15 -9.16 -3.16
C ARG A 105 3.69 -8.70 -3.02
N MET A 106 3.44 -7.40 -2.92
CA MET A 106 2.09 -6.85 -2.83
C MET A 106 1.30 -7.10 -4.13
N GLU A 107 1.97 -7.07 -5.29
CA GLU A 107 1.36 -7.44 -6.56
C GLU A 107 1.06 -8.94 -6.64
N ALA A 108 1.98 -9.80 -6.18
CA ALA A 108 1.77 -11.25 -6.18
C ALA A 108 0.62 -11.69 -5.25
N LEU A 109 0.36 -10.94 -4.17
CA LEU A 109 -0.78 -11.23 -3.28
C LEU A 109 -2.14 -11.01 -3.95
N LYS A 110 -2.21 -10.19 -5.01
CA LYS A 110 -3.45 -9.96 -5.78
C LYS A 110 -3.99 -11.21 -6.47
N ASP A 111 -3.09 -12.15 -6.78
CA ASP A 111 -3.42 -13.32 -7.59
C ASP A 111 -4.03 -14.47 -6.77
N GLY A 112 -4.13 -14.34 -5.44
CA GLY A 112 -4.89 -15.27 -4.60
C GLY A 112 -4.54 -16.75 -4.81
N LYS A 113 -3.32 -17.07 -5.24
CA LYS A 113 -2.83 -18.45 -5.29
C LYS A 113 -2.56 -18.91 -3.87
N THR A 114 -3.61 -19.37 -3.21
CA THR A 114 -3.48 -20.38 -2.17
C THR A 114 -3.14 -21.69 -2.88
N ASP A 115 -1.92 -22.18 -2.68
CA ASP A 115 -1.56 -23.58 -2.95
C ASP A 115 -2.40 -24.55 -2.10
#